data_AF-A0A1U8CHM0-F1
#
_entry.id   AF-A0A1U8CHM0-F1
#
_cell.length_a   1.000
_cell.length_b   1.000
_cell.length_c   1.000
_cell.angle_alpha   90.00
_cell.angle_beta   90.00
_cell.angle_gamma   90.00
#
_symmetry.space_group_name_H-M   'P 1'
#
loop_
_entity.id
_entity.type
_entity.pdbx_description
1 polymer ?
#
loop_
_entity_poly.entity_id
_entity_poly.type
_entity_poly.pdbx_seq_one_letter_code
_entity_poly.pdbx_strand_id
1 'polypeptide(L)'
;MEGTQLERGSLILWHNLNYWQLLRREKLPVHRSGNTPLDMNQFRMLFSTCKIPGIARDSIMNYFRTESEGHCPTHIAVLCRGRAFVFDVLQEGCLITPPELLRQLTYIHKKCSSEPVGPGIAALTSEERTRWAKAREYLIGLDPENLTLLEKIQSSLFVYSIEDTSPHVTPEDYSEIFEMLLAGDPAVRWGDKSYNLISFANGVFGCCCDHAPFDAMVMVNVAHYVDERVLETEGRWKGSEKVRDLPLPEELVFTVDEKIRNDISQAKAQHLKGASDLQIAAYAFTSFGKHLTKKEALHPDTFIQLALQLAYYRLHGRPGCCYETAMTRYFYHGRTETVRSCTAEAVSWCQAMQDPSTSLLERQQKMLQAFEKHNKMMKDCSNGKGFDRHLLGLLLVAKEEGLPVPELFEDPLFSRSGGGGNFVLSTSLVGYLRIQGVVAPMVHNGYGFFYHIRDDRFVVACSAWKSCPETDSKKLVQMIFHAFHDMLQLMNTAHL
;
A
#
# COMPACT_ATOMS: atom_id res chain seq x y z
N MET A 1 -8.12 -4.61 -23.68
CA MET A 1 -9.10 -3.53 -23.40
C MET A 1 -8.45 -2.16 -23.69
N GLU A 2 -7.66 -2.07 -24.75
CA GLU A 2 -6.96 -0.83 -25.13
C GLU A 2 -7.96 0.27 -25.52
N GLY A 3 -7.59 1.53 -25.30
CA GLY A 3 -8.44 2.68 -25.63
C GLY A 3 -9.54 3.01 -24.62
N THR A 4 -9.58 2.34 -23.46
CA THR A 4 -10.59 2.60 -22.41
C THR A 4 -10.09 3.46 -21.23
N GLN A 5 -8.81 3.85 -21.25
CA GLN A 5 -8.13 4.55 -20.16
C GLN A 5 -8.86 5.83 -19.72
N LEU A 6 -9.17 6.73 -20.66
CA LEU A 6 -9.74 8.04 -20.33
C LEU A 6 -11.20 7.95 -19.90
N GLU A 7 -12.01 7.12 -20.59
CA GLU A 7 -13.41 6.92 -20.25
C GLU A 7 -13.56 6.31 -18.85
N ARG A 8 -12.85 5.22 -18.58
CA ARG A 8 -12.83 4.63 -17.23
C ARG A 8 -12.19 5.58 -16.22
N GLY A 9 -11.14 6.31 -16.61
CA GLY A 9 -10.49 7.30 -15.77
C GLY A 9 -11.46 8.37 -15.26
N SER A 10 -12.36 8.83 -16.12
CA SER A 10 -13.41 9.79 -15.74
C SER A 10 -14.37 9.25 -14.68
N LEU A 11 -14.75 7.96 -14.78
CA LEU A 11 -15.61 7.29 -13.79
C LEU A 11 -14.87 7.07 -12.46
N ILE A 12 -13.62 6.62 -12.52
CA ILE A 12 -12.80 6.39 -11.32
C ILE A 12 -12.57 7.71 -10.58
N LEU A 13 -12.26 8.81 -11.28
CA LEU A 13 -12.17 10.13 -10.66
C LEU A 13 -13.48 10.54 -10.00
N TRP A 14 -14.61 10.40 -10.71
CA TRP A 14 -15.93 10.70 -10.17
C TRP A 14 -16.22 9.95 -8.86
N HIS A 15 -15.96 8.65 -8.82
CA HIS A 15 -16.20 7.84 -7.61
C HIS A 15 -15.26 8.22 -6.46
N ASN A 16 -13.97 8.47 -6.72
CA ASN A 16 -13.03 8.93 -5.69
C ASN A 16 -13.45 10.29 -5.11
N LEU A 17 -13.92 11.20 -5.95
CA LEU A 17 -14.37 12.53 -5.53
C LEU A 17 -15.69 12.48 -4.74
N ASN A 18 -16.58 11.54 -5.05
CA ASN A 18 -17.76 11.29 -4.20
C ASN A 18 -17.35 10.77 -2.81
N TYR A 19 -16.32 9.95 -2.71
CA TYR A 19 -15.77 9.53 -1.41
C TYR A 19 -15.21 10.71 -0.62
N TRP A 20 -14.49 11.63 -1.27
CA TRP A 20 -14.06 12.89 -0.66
C TRP A 20 -15.24 13.73 -0.15
N GLN A 21 -16.33 13.85 -0.91
CA GLN A 21 -17.54 14.56 -0.45
C GLN A 21 -18.16 13.89 0.79
N LEU A 22 -18.22 12.55 0.83
CA LEU A 22 -18.69 11.82 2.02
C LEU A 22 -17.82 12.10 3.24
N LEU A 23 -16.50 12.15 3.06
CA LEU A 23 -15.54 12.42 4.12
C LEU A 23 -15.65 13.86 4.62
N ARG A 24 -15.74 14.85 3.72
CA ARG A 24 -15.97 16.26 4.08
C ARG A 24 -17.27 16.46 4.84
N ARG A 25 -18.35 15.78 4.46
CA ARG A 25 -19.66 15.88 5.11
C ARG A 25 -19.81 15.00 6.36
N GLU A 26 -18.74 14.32 6.76
CA GLU A 26 -18.73 13.40 7.91
C GLU A 26 -19.82 12.31 7.79
N LYS A 27 -20.05 11.84 6.56
CA LYS A 27 -21.03 10.77 6.22
C LYS A 27 -20.38 9.41 6.03
N LEU A 28 -19.05 9.32 6.08
CA LEU A 28 -18.37 8.04 6.12
C LEU A 28 -18.70 7.32 7.45
N PRO A 29 -19.20 6.07 7.42
CA PRO A 29 -19.54 5.35 8.65
C PRO A 29 -18.33 5.18 9.57
N VAL A 30 -18.54 5.37 10.87
CA VAL A 30 -17.52 5.09 11.89
C VAL A 30 -17.23 3.59 11.90
N HIS A 31 -15.97 3.23 11.73
CA HIS A 31 -15.55 1.83 11.80
C HIS A 31 -15.69 1.31 13.23
N ARG A 32 -16.15 0.07 13.37
CA ARG A 32 -16.37 -0.57 14.66
C ARG A 32 -15.83 -1.99 14.69
N SER A 33 -15.40 -2.44 15.86
CA SER A 33 -15.18 -3.86 16.15
C SER A 33 -16.24 -4.32 17.14
N GLY A 34 -17.14 -5.20 16.69
CA GLY A 34 -18.43 -5.37 17.35
C GLY A 34 -19.16 -4.02 17.40
N ASN A 35 -19.49 -3.55 18.61
CA ASN A 35 -20.10 -2.24 18.81
C ASN A 35 -19.11 -1.13 19.22
N THR A 36 -17.83 -1.45 19.40
CA THR A 36 -16.81 -0.49 19.88
C THR A 36 -16.28 0.35 18.71
N PRO A 37 -16.38 1.69 18.75
CA PRO A 37 -15.77 2.58 17.75
C PRO A 37 -14.26 2.39 17.66
N LEU A 38 -13.74 2.54 16.45
CA LEU A 38 -12.31 2.58 16.17
C LEU A 38 -11.90 4.00 15.73
N ASP A 39 -10.64 4.33 15.91
CA ASP A 39 -10.04 5.57 15.45
C ASP A 39 -10.24 5.77 13.94
N MET A 40 -10.62 6.99 13.57
CA MET A 40 -10.86 7.41 12.18
C MET A 40 -9.90 8.53 11.75
N ASN A 41 -8.88 8.89 12.55
CA ASN A 41 -7.99 10.01 12.26
C ASN A 41 -7.28 9.84 10.91
N GLN A 42 -6.83 8.61 10.62
CA GLN A 42 -6.10 8.28 9.40
C GLN A 42 -6.86 8.65 8.11
N PHE A 43 -8.20 8.68 8.13
CA PHE A 43 -9.01 9.09 6.97
C PHE A 43 -8.80 10.55 6.59
N ARG A 44 -8.39 11.41 7.52
CA ARG A 44 -8.02 12.80 7.25
C ARG A 44 -6.77 12.92 6.39
N MET A 45 -5.98 11.85 6.27
CA MET A 45 -4.73 11.84 5.53
C MET A 45 -4.92 11.37 4.07
N LEU A 46 -6.12 10.93 3.70
CA LEU A 46 -6.37 10.39 2.37
C LEU A 46 -6.33 11.48 1.29
N PHE A 47 -7.01 12.60 1.54
CA PHE A 47 -7.10 13.70 0.60
C PHE A 47 -6.24 14.87 1.04
N SER A 48 -5.78 15.68 0.09
CA SER A 48 -5.09 16.94 0.35
C SER A 48 -3.95 16.80 1.36
N THR A 49 -3.22 15.69 1.26
CA THR A 49 -2.09 15.39 2.15
C THR A 49 -0.87 15.04 1.30
N CYS A 50 0.28 15.59 1.67
CA CYS A 50 1.53 15.38 0.97
C CYS A 50 2.71 15.50 1.94
N LYS A 51 3.67 14.61 1.78
CA LYS A 51 4.98 14.73 2.42
C LYS A 51 5.80 15.84 1.76
N ILE A 52 6.71 16.42 2.53
CA ILE A 52 7.70 17.40 2.09
C ILE A 52 9.06 16.87 2.51
N PRO A 53 10.02 16.74 1.58
CA PRO A 53 11.36 16.27 1.93
C PRO A 53 12.09 17.29 2.80
N GLY A 54 12.82 16.81 3.80
CA GLY A 54 13.71 17.63 4.62
C GLY A 54 15.12 17.07 4.66
N ILE A 55 16.11 17.92 4.99
CA ILE A 55 17.53 17.52 5.00
C ILE A 55 17.82 16.37 5.98
N ALA A 56 17.16 16.38 7.14
CA ALA A 56 17.32 15.33 8.16
C ALA A 56 16.00 14.64 8.53
N ARG A 57 14.87 15.31 8.30
CA ARG A 57 13.53 14.84 8.66
C ARG A 57 12.51 15.45 7.74
N ASP A 58 11.71 14.61 7.10
CA ASP A 58 10.57 15.01 6.29
C ASP A 58 9.40 15.47 7.18
N SER A 59 8.46 16.22 6.60
CA SER A 59 7.21 16.63 7.27
C SER A 59 5.98 16.21 6.47
N ILE A 60 4.85 15.99 7.14
CA ILE A 60 3.56 15.76 6.50
C ILE A 60 2.75 17.05 6.54
N MET A 61 2.29 17.50 5.38
CA MET A 61 1.33 18.59 5.24
C MET A 61 -0.05 18.01 4.97
N ASN A 62 -0.98 18.23 5.90
CA ASN A 62 -2.39 17.87 5.74
C ASN A 62 -3.24 19.14 5.63
N TYR A 63 -3.82 19.35 4.45
CA TYR A 63 -4.70 20.47 4.11
C TYR A 63 -6.18 20.08 4.12
N PHE A 64 -6.51 18.81 4.38
CA PHE A 64 -7.89 18.36 4.45
C PHE A 64 -8.62 18.97 5.66
N ARG A 65 -9.86 19.38 5.43
CA ARG A 65 -10.81 19.89 6.43
C ARG A 65 -12.18 19.28 6.16
N THR A 66 -13.00 19.08 7.18
CA THR A 66 -14.43 18.77 7.00
C THR A 66 -15.26 20.03 6.70
N GLU A 67 -16.53 19.84 6.33
CA GLU A 67 -17.67 20.78 6.42
C GLU A 67 -17.48 21.80 7.55
N SER A 68 -17.42 21.21 8.74
CA SER A 68 -17.42 21.85 10.05
C SER A 68 -16.13 22.62 10.36
N GLU A 69 -15.02 22.26 9.71
CA GLU A 69 -13.69 22.83 9.98
C GLU A 69 -13.29 23.92 8.98
N GLY A 70 -14.04 24.07 7.89
CA GLY A 70 -13.88 25.14 6.91
C GLY A 70 -13.43 24.66 5.52
N HIS A 71 -12.66 25.52 4.86
CA HIS A 71 -12.25 25.31 3.47
C HIS A 71 -11.27 24.13 3.35
N CYS A 72 -11.46 23.32 2.31
CA CYS A 72 -10.53 22.30 1.83
C CYS A 72 -10.25 22.60 0.36
N PRO A 73 -9.02 22.37 -0.13
CA PRO A 73 -8.73 22.44 -1.56
C PRO A 73 -9.73 21.61 -2.38
N THR A 74 -10.04 22.07 -3.59
CA THR A 74 -11.08 21.48 -4.47
C THR A 74 -10.53 21.08 -5.83
N HIS A 75 -9.21 21.16 -6.05
CA HIS A 75 -8.56 20.73 -7.29
C HIS A 75 -7.88 19.37 -7.15
N ILE A 76 -7.73 18.66 -8.27
CA ILE A 76 -6.80 17.52 -8.38
C ILE A 76 -5.56 17.93 -9.17
N ALA A 77 -4.48 17.18 -9.01
CA ALA A 77 -3.30 17.29 -9.87
C ALA A 77 -3.23 16.08 -10.80
N VAL A 78 -3.01 16.30 -12.10
CA VAL A 78 -2.87 15.26 -13.11
C VAL A 78 -1.45 15.27 -13.66
N LEU A 79 -0.78 14.11 -13.63
CA LEU A 79 0.54 13.93 -14.21
C LEU A 79 0.42 13.16 -15.53
N CYS A 80 1.05 13.69 -16.58
CA CYS A 80 1.05 13.07 -17.90
C CYS A 80 2.35 13.42 -18.63
N ARG A 81 3.08 12.40 -19.09
CA ARG A 81 4.30 12.52 -19.93
C ARG A 81 5.29 13.59 -19.41
N GLY A 82 5.63 13.52 -18.13
CA GLY A 82 6.60 14.43 -17.50
C GLY A 82 6.09 15.85 -17.20
N ARG A 83 4.78 16.09 -17.33
CA ARG A 83 4.11 17.38 -17.11
C ARG A 83 3.04 17.25 -16.02
N ALA A 84 2.68 18.37 -15.41
CA ALA A 84 1.68 18.44 -14.35
C ALA A 84 0.60 19.46 -14.70
N PHE A 85 -0.65 19.13 -14.39
CA PHE A 85 -1.82 19.96 -14.62
C PHE A 85 -2.70 20.00 -13.38
N VAL A 86 -3.52 21.03 -13.24
CA VAL A 86 -4.56 21.12 -12.22
C VAL A 86 -5.88 21.60 -12.80
N PHE A 87 -6.98 21.17 -12.20
CA PHE A 87 -8.31 21.73 -12.43
C PHE A 87 -9.18 21.53 -11.20
N ASP A 88 -10.12 22.45 -10.98
CA ASP A 88 -11.11 22.34 -9.91
C ASP A 88 -12.15 21.26 -10.25
N VAL A 89 -12.57 20.51 -9.23
CA VAL A 89 -13.57 19.45 -9.36
C VAL A 89 -14.98 19.93 -9.05
N LEU A 90 -15.14 21.17 -8.62
CA LEU A 90 -16.43 21.82 -8.40
C LEU A 90 -16.69 22.88 -9.48
N GLN A 91 -17.91 22.86 -10.00
CA GLN A 91 -18.47 23.91 -10.82
C GLN A 91 -19.78 24.36 -10.17
N GLU A 92 -19.89 25.65 -9.84
CA GLU A 92 -21.06 26.23 -9.18
C GLU A 92 -21.42 25.51 -7.86
N GLY A 93 -20.39 25.09 -7.10
CA GLY A 93 -20.56 24.37 -5.83
C GLY A 93 -20.92 22.89 -5.95
N CYS A 94 -21.13 22.37 -7.16
CA CYS A 94 -21.44 20.98 -7.42
C CYS A 94 -20.26 20.24 -8.07
N LEU A 95 -20.11 18.95 -7.77
CA LEU A 95 -19.07 18.12 -8.36
C LEU A 95 -19.26 18.02 -9.89
N ILE A 96 -18.15 18.08 -10.65
CA ILE A 96 -18.16 17.85 -12.09
C ILE A 96 -18.38 16.37 -12.43
N THR A 97 -19.09 16.09 -13.51
CA THR A 97 -19.57 14.74 -13.88
C THR A 97 -18.53 13.94 -14.70
N PRO A 98 -18.72 12.63 -14.94
CA PRO A 98 -17.81 11.85 -15.79
C PRO A 98 -17.63 12.41 -17.21
N PRO A 99 -18.66 12.86 -17.95
CA PRO A 99 -18.45 13.51 -19.25
C PRO A 99 -17.56 14.76 -19.17
N GLU A 100 -17.69 15.53 -18.09
CA GLU A 100 -16.88 16.71 -17.84
C GLU A 100 -15.43 16.36 -17.48
N LEU A 101 -15.24 15.38 -16.59
CA LEU A 101 -13.92 14.83 -16.25
C LEU A 101 -13.23 14.24 -17.48
N LEU A 102 -13.97 13.52 -18.32
CA LEU A 102 -13.47 12.97 -19.59
C LEU A 102 -12.97 14.09 -20.50
N ARG A 103 -13.68 15.22 -20.59
CA ARG A 103 -13.21 16.40 -21.34
C ARG A 103 -11.88 16.92 -20.80
N GLN A 104 -11.75 17.06 -19.47
CA GLN A 104 -10.51 17.53 -18.83
C GLN A 104 -9.33 16.56 -19.10
N LEU A 105 -9.54 15.26 -18.91
CA LEU A 105 -8.51 14.24 -19.17
C LEU A 105 -8.14 14.15 -20.65
N THR A 106 -9.12 14.24 -21.55
CA THR A 106 -8.89 14.23 -23.00
C THR A 106 -8.08 15.44 -23.45
N TYR A 107 -8.36 16.62 -22.90
CA TYR A 107 -7.54 17.81 -23.17
C TYR A 107 -6.07 17.58 -22.79
N ILE A 108 -5.83 17.12 -21.56
CA ILE A 108 -4.47 16.85 -21.05
C ILE A 108 -3.76 15.80 -21.91
N HIS A 109 -4.42 14.67 -22.17
CA HIS A 109 -3.84 13.58 -22.94
C HIS A 109 -3.54 13.97 -24.39
N LYS A 110 -4.45 14.70 -25.06
CA LYS A 110 -4.21 15.20 -26.42
C LYS A 110 -3.05 16.20 -26.47
N LYS A 111 -2.99 17.15 -25.53
CA LYS A 111 -1.88 18.11 -25.45
C LYS A 111 -0.54 17.40 -25.30
N CYS A 112 -0.44 16.50 -24.33
CA CYS A 112 0.80 15.79 -24.01
C CYS A 112 1.23 14.77 -25.08
N SER A 113 0.29 14.17 -25.81
CA SER A 113 0.61 13.22 -26.89
C SER A 113 1.10 13.93 -28.17
N SER A 114 0.74 15.20 -28.37
CA SER A 114 1.21 16.00 -29.50
C SER A 114 2.53 16.76 -29.28
N GLU A 115 3.06 16.72 -28.06
CA GLU A 115 4.23 17.49 -27.62
C GLU A 115 5.33 16.57 -27.06
N PRO A 116 6.60 17.03 -27.02
CA PRO A 116 7.66 16.27 -26.36
C PRO A 116 7.36 16.06 -24.87
N VAL A 117 7.99 15.03 -24.30
CA VAL A 117 7.94 14.76 -22.85
C VAL A 117 8.42 16.02 -22.10
N GLY A 118 7.69 16.40 -21.05
CA GLY A 118 8.02 17.54 -20.22
C GLY A 118 9.27 17.33 -19.36
N PRO A 119 9.62 18.30 -18.49
CA PRO A 119 10.84 18.24 -17.71
C PRO A 119 10.88 17.05 -16.74
N GLY A 120 9.75 16.53 -16.27
CA GLY A 120 9.73 15.32 -15.43
C GLY A 120 10.03 15.57 -13.95
N ILE A 121 9.71 16.75 -13.41
CA ILE A 121 9.97 17.15 -12.01
C ILE A 121 9.48 16.11 -10.99
N ALA A 122 8.35 15.44 -11.28
CA ALA A 122 7.78 14.42 -10.42
C ALA A 122 8.76 13.27 -10.11
N ALA A 123 9.70 12.98 -11.02
CA ALA A 123 10.71 11.94 -10.82
C ALA A 123 11.64 12.22 -9.63
N LEU A 124 11.81 13.49 -9.23
CA LEU A 124 12.62 13.83 -8.06
C LEU A 124 12.03 13.27 -6.76
N THR A 125 10.74 12.96 -6.73
CA THR A 125 10.08 12.39 -5.53
C THR A 125 10.47 10.95 -5.22
N SER A 126 11.12 10.25 -6.16
CA SER A 126 11.62 8.88 -5.99
C SER A 126 13.07 8.80 -5.50
N GLU A 127 13.75 9.93 -5.33
CA GLU A 127 15.14 9.97 -4.85
C GLU A 127 15.28 9.69 -3.35
N GLU A 128 16.53 9.48 -2.94
CA GLU A 128 16.91 9.52 -1.54
C GLU A 128 16.49 10.86 -0.92
N ARG A 129 16.00 10.82 0.33
CA ARG A 129 15.26 11.92 0.95
C ARG A 129 16.07 13.22 1.03
N THR A 130 17.34 13.13 1.40
CA THR A 130 18.25 14.28 1.47
C THR A 130 18.55 14.86 0.09
N ARG A 131 18.75 13.99 -0.92
CA ARG A 131 18.95 14.43 -2.32
C ARG A 131 17.72 15.15 -2.85
N TRP A 132 16.53 14.60 -2.60
CA TRP A 132 15.28 15.25 -2.96
C TRP A 132 15.12 16.60 -2.24
N ALA A 133 15.34 16.66 -0.92
CA ALA A 133 15.28 17.92 -0.17
C ALA A 133 16.17 19.02 -0.80
N LYS A 134 17.42 18.68 -1.14
CA LYS A 134 18.36 19.60 -1.79
C LYS A 134 17.93 20.01 -3.20
N ALA A 135 17.41 19.07 -3.99
CA ALA A 135 16.92 19.37 -5.34
C ALA A 135 15.66 20.24 -5.30
N ARG A 136 14.77 20.03 -4.32
CA ARG A 136 13.59 20.87 -4.07
C ARG A 136 13.99 22.30 -3.71
N GLU A 137 14.92 22.47 -2.77
CA GLU A 137 15.44 23.79 -2.39
C GLU A 137 16.09 24.51 -3.58
N TYR A 138 16.90 23.80 -4.37
CA TYR A 138 17.51 24.37 -5.57
C TYR A 138 16.45 24.79 -6.60
N LEU A 139 15.45 23.95 -6.86
CA LEU A 139 14.35 24.25 -7.79
C LEU A 139 13.59 25.52 -7.38
N ILE A 140 13.33 25.70 -6.08
CA ILE A 140 12.69 26.92 -5.54
C ILE A 140 13.62 28.13 -5.69
N GLY A 141 14.94 27.93 -5.53
CA GLY A 141 15.94 28.99 -5.71
C GLY A 141 16.06 29.51 -7.16
N LEU A 142 15.64 28.74 -8.16
CA LEU A 142 15.61 29.19 -9.56
C LEU A 142 14.47 30.19 -9.83
N ASP A 143 13.31 29.97 -9.21
CA ASP A 143 12.11 30.78 -9.38
C ASP A 143 11.18 30.57 -8.18
N PRO A 144 10.84 31.62 -7.41
CA PRO A 144 9.92 31.50 -6.28
C PRO A 144 8.54 30.94 -6.67
N GLU A 145 8.08 31.13 -7.91
CA GLU A 145 6.81 30.56 -8.38
C GLU A 145 6.84 29.03 -8.40
N ASN A 146 8.01 28.39 -8.51
CA ASN A 146 8.12 26.94 -8.40
C ASN A 146 7.60 26.43 -7.04
N LEU A 147 7.75 27.20 -5.95
CA LEU A 147 7.15 26.84 -4.67
C LEU A 147 5.63 26.83 -4.76
N THR A 148 5.03 27.88 -5.34
CA THR A 148 3.58 27.95 -5.59
C THR A 148 3.08 26.76 -6.41
N LEU A 149 3.82 26.37 -7.45
CA LEU A 149 3.49 25.18 -8.28
C LEU A 149 3.60 23.87 -7.48
N LEU A 150 4.64 23.72 -6.64
CA LEU A 150 4.77 22.57 -5.74
C LEU A 150 3.61 22.52 -4.73
N GLU A 151 3.22 23.65 -4.15
CA GLU A 151 2.11 23.76 -3.20
C GLU A 151 0.78 23.39 -3.85
N LYS A 152 0.53 23.79 -5.11
CA LYS A 152 -0.64 23.33 -5.89
C LYS A 152 -0.70 21.80 -5.97
N ILE A 153 0.43 21.11 -6.17
CA ILE A 153 0.47 19.63 -6.17
C ILE A 153 0.25 19.08 -4.74
N GLN A 154 0.87 19.69 -3.73
CA GLN A 154 0.79 19.23 -2.35
C GLN A 154 -0.63 19.34 -1.78
N SER A 155 -1.34 20.44 -2.07
CA SER A 155 -2.68 20.70 -1.55
C SER A 155 -3.79 20.00 -2.34
N SER A 156 -3.53 19.54 -3.56
CA SER A 156 -4.53 18.86 -4.41
C SER A 156 -5.21 17.70 -3.67
N LEU A 157 -6.48 17.42 -3.96
CA LEU A 157 -7.22 16.33 -3.32
C LEU A 157 -6.45 15.02 -3.39
N PHE A 158 -5.93 14.69 -4.56
CA PHE A 158 -5.00 13.59 -4.80
C PHE A 158 -4.26 13.83 -6.12
N VAL A 159 -3.26 13.01 -6.41
CA VAL A 159 -2.56 13.01 -7.70
C VAL A 159 -3.11 11.88 -8.57
N TYR A 160 -3.42 12.18 -9.83
CA TYR A 160 -3.85 11.23 -10.84
C TYR A 160 -2.80 11.09 -11.94
N SER A 161 -2.24 9.90 -12.10
CA SER A 161 -1.17 9.61 -13.05
C SER A 161 -1.70 8.90 -14.28
N ILE A 162 -1.44 9.47 -15.46
CA ILE A 162 -1.72 8.84 -16.75
C ILE A 162 -0.42 8.17 -17.22
N GLU A 163 -0.42 6.84 -17.21
CA GLU A 163 0.67 5.97 -17.68
C GLU A 163 0.37 5.46 -19.09
N ASP A 164 1.40 5.42 -19.93
CA ASP A 164 1.29 4.89 -21.31
C ASP A 164 1.56 3.36 -21.37
N THR A 165 1.86 2.72 -20.23
CA THR A 165 2.10 1.27 -20.14
C THR A 165 0.80 0.49 -19.91
N SER A 166 0.82 -0.79 -20.30
CA SER A 166 -0.30 -1.73 -20.19
C SER A 166 0.14 -3.00 -19.45
N PRO A 167 0.11 -3.05 -18.10
CA PRO A 167 0.47 -4.25 -17.36
C PRO A 167 -0.44 -5.42 -17.72
N HIS A 168 0.11 -6.63 -17.83
CA HIS A 168 -0.69 -7.84 -17.96
C HIS A 168 -1.60 -8.01 -16.74
N VAL A 169 -2.84 -8.40 -17.02
CA VAL A 169 -3.84 -8.67 -15.99
C VAL A 169 -4.77 -9.79 -16.44
N THR A 170 -4.84 -10.83 -15.63
CA THR A 170 -5.96 -11.77 -15.64
C THR A 170 -6.49 -11.93 -14.21
N PRO A 171 -7.66 -12.54 -14.02
CA PRO A 171 -8.13 -12.89 -12.68
C PRO A 171 -7.17 -13.83 -11.91
N GLU A 172 -6.33 -14.59 -12.62
CA GLU A 172 -5.42 -15.58 -12.07
C GLU A 172 -4.01 -15.03 -11.79
N ASP A 173 -3.48 -14.17 -12.67
CA ASP A 173 -2.17 -13.52 -12.50
C ASP A 173 -2.26 -12.03 -12.84
N TYR A 174 -1.94 -11.21 -11.84
CA TYR A 174 -1.88 -9.76 -11.94
C TYR A 174 -0.64 -9.21 -11.24
N SER A 175 0.44 -10.02 -11.20
CA SER A 175 1.72 -9.65 -10.61
C SER A 175 2.32 -8.40 -11.27
N GLU A 176 2.20 -8.30 -12.60
CA GLU A 176 2.74 -7.17 -13.37
C GLU A 176 2.08 -5.83 -13.01
N ILE A 177 0.82 -5.83 -12.54
CA ILE A 177 0.19 -4.60 -12.01
C ILE A 177 1.00 -4.07 -10.84
N PHE A 178 1.36 -4.94 -9.88
CA PHE A 178 2.15 -4.51 -8.71
C PHE A 178 3.57 -4.10 -9.08
N GLU A 179 4.20 -4.80 -10.02
CA GLU A 179 5.53 -4.41 -10.53
C GLU A 179 5.48 -3.01 -11.14
N MET A 180 4.49 -2.72 -12.01
CA MET A 180 4.33 -1.38 -12.60
C MET A 180 3.84 -0.32 -11.61
N LEU A 181 3.09 -0.69 -10.56
CA LEU A 181 2.70 0.25 -9.51
C LEU A 181 3.91 0.69 -8.66
N LEU A 182 4.81 -0.24 -8.31
CA LEU A 182 6.01 0.06 -7.52
C LEU A 182 7.16 0.64 -8.36
N ALA A 183 7.30 0.19 -9.60
CA ALA A 183 8.25 0.73 -10.57
C ALA A 183 7.62 1.93 -11.31
N GLY A 184 6.95 1.68 -12.44
CA GLY A 184 6.30 2.73 -13.25
C GLY A 184 7.27 3.77 -13.81
N ASP A 185 6.75 4.75 -14.56
CA ASP A 185 7.56 5.89 -14.96
C ASP A 185 7.52 6.96 -13.86
N PRO A 186 8.63 7.21 -13.12
CA PRO A 186 8.63 8.18 -12.02
C PRO A 186 8.37 9.61 -12.52
N ALA A 187 8.53 9.91 -13.81
CA ALA A 187 8.20 11.21 -14.38
C ALA A 187 6.69 11.54 -14.32
N VAL A 188 5.84 10.55 -14.05
CA VAL A 188 4.40 10.73 -13.85
C VAL A 188 3.94 10.23 -12.48
N ARG A 189 4.82 10.09 -11.48
CA ARG A 189 4.45 9.69 -10.11
C ARG A 189 4.84 10.76 -9.10
N TRP A 190 3.95 11.06 -8.17
CA TRP A 190 4.27 11.91 -7.03
C TRP A 190 4.37 11.08 -5.76
N GLY A 191 5.56 10.51 -5.51
CA GLY A 191 5.79 9.57 -4.42
C GLY A 191 5.57 10.14 -3.01
N ASP A 192 5.59 11.47 -2.89
CA ASP A 192 5.27 12.16 -1.63
C ASP A 192 3.76 12.30 -1.37
N LYS A 193 2.89 12.04 -2.36
CA LYS A 193 1.45 12.19 -2.17
C LYS A 193 0.94 11.05 -1.31
N SER A 194 0.05 11.36 -0.35
CA SER A 194 -0.58 10.32 0.46
C SER A 194 -1.40 9.34 -0.40
N TYR A 195 -1.98 9.85 -1.48
CA TYR A 195 -2.76 9.07 -2.44
C TYR A 195 -2.44 9.50 -3.87
N ASN A 196 -1.72 8.66 -4.59
CA ASN A 196 -1.50 8.76 -6.02
C ASN A 196 -2.29 7.65 -6.73
N LEU A 197 -3.37 8.03 -7.41
CA LEU A 197 -4.17 7.14 -8.25
C LEU A 197 -3.50 7.00 -9.63
N ILE A 198 -3.31 5.78 -10.11
CA ILE A 198 -2.56 5.46 -11.33
C ILE A 198 -3.50 4.82 -12.35
N SER A 199 -3.42 5.28 -13.59
CA SER A 199 -4.24 4.82 -14.71
C SER A 199 -3.35 4.37 -15.86
N PHE A 200 -3.43 3.08 -16.20
CA PHE A 200 -2.68 2.46 -17.28
C PHE A 200 -3.45 2.49 -18.61
N ALA A 201 -2.74 2.40 -19.74
CA ALA A 201 -3.29 2.55 -21.09
C ALA A 201 -4.37 1.50 -21.42
N ASN A 202 -4.23 0.28 -20.90
CA ASN A 202 -5.20 -0.80 -21.04
C ASN A 202 -6.47 -0.66 -20.16
N GLY A 203 -6.66 0.47 -19.48
CA GLY A 203 -7.83 0.73 -18.64
C GLY A 203 -7.80 0.01 -17.29
N VAL A 204 -6.59 -0.36 -16.82
CA VAL A 204 -6.31 -0.86 -15.46
C VAL A 204 -5.97 0.31 -14.55
N PHE A 205 -6.33 0.18 -13.27
CA PHE A 205 -6.06 1.19 -12.25
C PHE A 205 -5.38 0.57 -11.05
N GLY A 206 -4.60 1.37 -10.35
CA GLY A 206 -4.06 1.03 -9.03
C GLY A 206 -3.65 2.29 -8.28
N CYS A 207 -3.06 2.12 -7.11
CA CYS A 207 -2.73 3.23 -6.23
C CYS A 207 -1.31 3.07 -5.68
N CYS A 208 -0.59 4.18 -5.54
CA CYS A 208 0.65 4.27 -4.77
C CYS A 208 0.42 5.30 -3.66
N CYS A 209 0.80 4.96 -2.43
CA CYS A 209 0.51 5.77 -1.25
C CYS A 209 1.77 5.97 -0.42
N ASP A 210 2.03 7.20 0.02
CA ASP A 210 2.98 7.41 1.11
C ASP A 210 2.48 6.70 2.38
N HIS A 211 3.34 5.86 2.98
CA HIS A 211 2.99 5.08 4.16
C HIS A 211 3.21 5.85 5.49
N ALA A 212 3.86 7.02 5.42
CA ALA A 212 4.13 7.83 6.60
C ALA A 212 2.85 8.31 7.33
N PRO A 213 1.84 8.88 6.66
CA PRO A 213 0.72 9.51 7.36
C PRO A 213 -0.40 8.55 7.77
N PHE A 214 -0.49 7.36 7.17
CA PHE A 214 -1.55 6.39 7.45
C PHE A 214 -1.17 4.97 7.04
N ASP A 215 -1.99 4.01 7.44
CA ASP A 215 -1.85 2.58 7.15
C ASP A 215 -2.80 2.14 6.01
N ALA A 216 -2.50 1.01 5.38
CA ALA A 216 -3.16 0.56 4.13
C ALA A 216 -4.70 0.51 4.18
N MET A 217 -5.30 0.35 5.37
CA MET A 217 -6.75 0.18 5.50
C MET A 217 -7.57 1.39 5.02
N VAL A 218 -7.04 2.61 5.03
CA VAL A 218 -7.77 3.76 4.45
C VAL A 218 -7.87 3.61 2.93
N MET A 219 -6.76 3.26 2.27
CA MET A 219 -6.72 3.00 0.83
C MET A 219 -7.65 1.84 0.45
N VAL A 220 -7.62 0.74 1.22
CA VAL A 220 -8.52 -0.41 1.02
C VAL A 220 -9.99 0.01 1.07
N ASN A 221 -10.37 0.92 1.97
CA ASN A 221 -11.77 1.35 2.11
C ASN A 221 -12.22 2.25 0.95
N VAL A 222 -11.41 3.21 0.50
CA VAL A 222 -11.77 4.02 -0.68
C VAL A 222 -11.77 3.17 -1.96
N ALA A 223 -10.79 2.27 -2.13
CA ALA A 223 -10.75 1.37 -3.28
C ALA A 223 -11.95 0.41 -3.30
N HIS A 224 -12.35 -0.13 -2.15
CA HIS A 224 -13.56 -0.94 -2.03
C HIS A 224 -14.83 -0.14 -2.33
N TYR A 225 -14.93 1.10 -1.83
CA TYR A 225 -16.06 1.97 -2.17
C TYR A 225 -16.14 2.19 -3.69
N VAL A 226 -15.02 2.48 -4.35
CA VAL A 226 -14.97 2.66 -5.80
C VAL A 226 -15.34 1.37 -6.53
N ASP A 227 -14.84 0.21 -6.08
CA ASP A 227 -15.19 -1.11 -6.63
C ASP A 227 -16.71 -1.38 -6.55
N GLU A 228 -17.33 -1.12 -5.38
CA GLU A 228 -18.79 -1.24 -5.21
C GLU A 228 -19.56 -0.30 -6.12
N ARG A 229 -19.08 0.94 -6.35
CA ARG A 229 -19.73 1.87 -7.29
C ARG A 229 -19.58 1.44 -8.74
N VAL A 230 -18.43 0.87 -9.12
CA VAL A 230 -18.24 0.29 -10.46
C VAL A 230 -19.21 -0.88 -10.66
N LEU A 231 -19.33 -1.78 -9.68
CA LEU A 231 -20.27 -2.91 -9.74
C LEU A 231 -21.73 -2.44 -9.85
N GLU A 232 -22.16 -1.52 -8.99
CA GLU A 232 -23.52 -0.97 -8.98
C GLU A 232 -23.89 -0.30 -10.31
N THR A 233 -22.95 0.41 -10.91
CA THR A 233 -23.17 1.15 -12.16
C THR A 233 -22.87 0.32 -13.40
N GLU A 234 -22.49 -0.95 -13.25
CA GLU A 234 -22.04 -1.84 -14.32
C GLU A 234 -20.85 -1.24 -15.12
N GLY A 235 -20.02 -0.44 -14.45
CA GLY A 235 -18.88 0.26 -15.02
C GLY A 235 -19.26 1.34 -16.04
N ARG A 236 -20.44 1.96 -15.92
CA ARG A 236 -20.95 2.95 -16.89
C ARG A 236 -21.51 4.19 -16.20
N TRP A 237 -21.42 5.33 -16.87
CA TRP A 237 -22.19 6.51 -16.51
C TRP A 237 -23.64 6.35 -16.95
N LYS A 238 -24.58 6.61 -16.04
CA LYS A 238 -26.04 6.53 -16.29
C LYS A 238 -26.74 7.89 -16.09
N GLY A 239 -25.97 8.96 -15.90
CA GLY A 239 -26.48 10.32 -15.68
C GLY A 239 -26.52 11.14 -16.97
N SER A 240 -26.54 12.47 -16.83
CA SER A 240 -26.57 13.37 -17.97
C SER A 240 -25.24 13.39 -18.73
N GLU A 241 -25.31 13.34 -20.07
CA GLU A 241 -24.17 13.54 -20.99
C GLU A 241 -23.82 15.02 -21.21
N LYS A 242 -24.52 15.94 -20.54
CA LYS A 242 -24.24 17.37 -20.65
C LYS A 242 -22.85 17.69 -20.10
N VAL A 243 -22.07 18.41 -20.89
CA VAL A 243 -20.78 18.96 -20.50
C VAL A 243 -20.94 20.47 -20.35
N ARG A 244 -20.81 21.00 -19.12
CA ARG A 244 -20.85 22.45 -18.87
C ARG A 244 -19.60 23.14 -19.43
N ASP A 245 -19.69 24.47 -19.53
CA ASP A 245 -18.54 25.29 -19.85
C ASP A 245 -17.63 25.43 -18.61
N LEU A 246 -16.65 24.54 -18.51
CA LEU A 246 -15.66 24.53 -17.44
C LEU A 246 -14.35 25.18 -17.91
N PRO A 247 -13.57 25.80 -17.00
CA PRO A 247 -12.19 26.15 -17.28
C PRO A 247 -11.39 24.93 -17.80
N LEU A 248 -10.44 25.20 -18.70
CA LEU A 248 -9.49 24.20 -19.14
C LEU A 248 -8.46 23.92 -18.02
N PRO A 249 -7.85 22.72 -17.99
CA PRO A 249 -6.80 22.41 -17.04
C PRO A 249 -5.61 23.35 -17.20
N GLU A 250 -5.16 23.91 -16.08
CA GLU A 250 -3.98 24.76 -16.01
C GLU A 250 -2.73 23.88 -15.97
N GLU A 251 -1.74 24.14 -16.83
CA GLU A 251 -0.45 23.47 -16.76
C GLU A 251 0.47 24.13 -15.74
N LEU A 252 1.11 23.34 -14.90
CA LEU A 252 2.12 23.79 -13.95
C LEU A 252 3.50 23.78 -14.63
N VAL A 253 3.86 24.91 -15.25
CA VAL A 253 5.12 25.05 -16.01
C VAL A 253 6.25 25.45 -15.07
N PHE A 254 7.02 24.46 -14.61
CA PHE A 254 8.18 24.70 -13.75
C PHE A 254 9.33 25.38 -14.49
N THR A 255 9.94 26.37 -13.86
CA THR A 255 11.21 26.96 -14.31
C THR A 255 12.36 26.01 -13.96
N VAL A 256 13.07 25.51 -14.97
CA VAL A 256 14.14 24.51 -14.80
C VAL A 256 15.41 24.89 -15.56
N ASP A 257 16.57 24.61 -14.99
CA ASP A 257 17.88 24.77 -15.60
C ASP A 257 18.52 23.40 -15.94
N GLU A 258 19.77 23.42 -16.40
CA GLU A 258 20.51 22.20 -16.71
C GLU A 258 20.77 21.32 -15.47
N LYS A 259 21.02 21.93 -14.30
CA LYS A 259 21.25 21.18 -13.07
C LYS A 259 20.02 20.38 -12.67
N ILE A 260 18.83 21.00 -12.67
CA ILE A 260 17.58 20.30 -12.36
C ILE A 260 17.29 19.18 -13.38
N ARG A 261 17.55 19.39 -14.67
CA ARG A 261 17.39 18.31 -15.68
C ARG A 261 18.32 17.12 -15.41
N ASN A 262 19.53 17.37 -14.95
CA ASN A 262 20.47 16.32 -14.54
C ASN A 262 20.00 15.59 -13.28
N ASP A 263 19.52 16.33 -12.27
CA ASP A 263 18.95 15.74 -11.04
C ASP A 263 17.73 14.86 -11.36
N ILE A 264 16.85 15.29 -12.28
CA ILE A 264 15.70 14.51 -12.75
C ILE A 264 16.14 13.23 -13.47
N SER A 265 17.12 13.35 -14.38
CA SER A 265 17.64 12.20 -15.14
C SER A 265 18.26 11.16 -14.21
N GLN A 266 19.01 11.62 -13.20
CA GLN A 266 19.57 10.76 -12.17
C GLN A 266 18.46 10.08 -11.35
N ALA A 267 17.46 10.85 -10.89
CA ALA A 267 16.35 10.35 -10.08
C ALA A 267 15.55 9.27 -10.81
N LYS A 268 15.27 9.47 -12.10
CA LYS A 268 14.61 8.48 -12.95
C LYS A 268 15.49 7.23 -13.12
N ALA A 269 16.77 7.40 -13.41
CA ALA A 269 17.68 6.27 -13.63
C ALA A 269 17.86 5.40 -12.37
N GLN A 270 18.04 6.02 -11.19
CA GLN A 270 18.23 5.28 -9.94
C GLN A 270 16.95 4.53 -9.52
N HIS A 271 15.78 5.15 -9.71
CA HIS A 271 14.49 4.53 -9.43
C HIS A 271 14.25 3.30 -10.30
N LEU A 272 14.38 3.45 -11.62
CA LEU A 272 14.18 2.34 -12.55
C LEU A 272 15.18 1.20 -12.31
N LYS A 273 16.44 1.52 -11.98
CA LYS A 273 17.43 0.52 -11.59
C LYS A 273 17.02 -0.23 -10.33
N GLY A 274 16.66 0.48 -9.25
CA GLY A 274 16.25 -0.14 -7.98
C GLY A 274 14.98 -0.98 -8.15
N ALA A 275 13.97 -0.45 -8.83
CA ALA A 275 12.72 -1.15 -9.05
C ALA A 275 12.85 -2.37 -9.97
N SER A 276 13.81 -2.38 -10.90
CA SER A 276 14.07 -3.54 -11.76
C SER A 276 14.54 -4.78 -10.99
N ASP A 277 15.09 -4.58 -9.79
CA ASP A 277 15.53 -5.65 -8.89
C ASP A 277 14.38 -6.28 -8.09
N LEU A 278 13.17 -5.72 -8.16
CA LEU A 278 12.01 -6.27 -7.45
C LEU A 278 11.41 -7.46 -8.21
N GLN A 279 11.06 -8.51 -7.47
CA GLN A 279 10.33 -9.68 -7.96
C GLN A 279 8.96 -9.75 -7.27
N ILE A 280 7.86 -9.76 -8.02
CA ILE A 280 6.52 -9.94 -7.46
C ILE A 280 5.90 -11.28 -7.90
N ALA A 281 5.14 -11.89 -6.97
CA ALA A 281 4.27 -13.02 -7.23
C ALA A 281 2.91 -12.78 -6.56
N ALA A 282 1.85 -12.58 -7.35
CA ALA A 282 0.51 -12.34 -6.85
C ALA A 282 -0.50 -13.31 -7.48
N TYR A 283 -1.05 -14.20 -6.64
CA TYR A 283 -1.88 -15.31 -7.07
C TYR A 283 -3.08 -15.51 -6.15
N ALA A 284 -4.17 -16.06 -6.72
CA ALA A 284 -5.34 -16.49 -5.97
C ALA A 284 -5.27 -18.00 -5.67
N PHE A 285 -5.38 -18.35 -4.40
CA PHE A 285 -5.63 -19.71 -3.93
C PHE A 285 -7.13 -19.97 -3.92
N THR A 286 -7.61 -20.78 -4.87
CA THR A 286 -9.06 -20.97 -5.11
C THR A 286 -9.63 -22.27 -4.54
N SER A 287 -8.81 -23.14 -3.94
CA SER A 287 -9.31 -24.40 -3.37
C SER A 287 -10.31 -24.18 -2.23
N PHE A 288 -10.10 -23.15 -1.40
CA PHE A 288 -10.99 -22.74 -0.33
C PHE A 288 -10.64 -21.35 0.21
N GLY A 289 -11.54 -20.80 1.05
CA GLY A 289 -11.33 -19.54 1.78
C GLY A 289 -11.81 -19.63 3.22
N LYS A 290 -12.15 -18.48 3.81
CA LYS A 290 -12.51 -18.40 5.24
C LYS A 290 -13.75 -19.22 5.63
N HIS A 291 -14.67 -19.48 4.70
CA HIS A 291 -15.85 -20.30 5.02
C HIS A 291 -15.46 -21.73 5.39
N LEU A 292 -14.42 -22.29 4.77
CA LEU A 292 -13.97 -23.64 5.10
C LEU A 292 -13.13 -23.64 6.38
N THR A 293 -12.12 -22.77 6.49
CA THR A 293 -11.25 -22.78 7.68
C THR A 293 -12.03 -22.51 8.97
N LYS A 294 -13.05 -21.65 8.92
CA LYS A 294 -13.91 -21.36 10.07
C LYS A 294 -14.80 -22.53 10.48
N LYS A 295 -15.16 -23.45 9.57
CA LYS A 295 -15.90 -24.68 9.94
C LYS A 295 -15.05 -25.57 10.84
N GLU A 296 -13.74 -25.56 10.62
CA GLU A 296 -12.75 -26.24 11.46
C GLU A 296 -12.33 -25.43 12.70
N ALA A 297 -13.05 -24.34 13.02
CA ALA A 297 -12.71 -23.39 14.09
C ALA A 297 -11.31 -22.74 13.97
N LEU A 298 -10.75 -22.70 12.76
CA LEU A 298 -9.46 -22.07 12.47
C LEU A 298 -9.65 -20.65 11.92
N HIS A 299 -9.18 -19.64 12.66
CA HIS A 299 -9.22 -18.26 12.21
C HIS A 299 -8.37 -18.11 10.92
N PRO A 300 -8.91 -17.55 9.83
CA PRO A 300 -8.28 -17.60 8.52
C PRO A 300 -6.97 -16.80 8.43
N ASP A 301 -6.83 -15.74 9.23
CA ASP A 301 -5.60 -14.95 9.29
C ASP A 301 -4.45 -15.74 9.92
N THR A 302 -4.69 -16.29 11.12
CA THR A 302 -3.76 -17.21 11.80
C THR A 302 -3.43 -18.44 10.97
N PHE A 303 -4.40 -18.96 10.22
CA PHE A 303 -4.18 -20.05 9.27
C PHE A 303 -3.13 -19.67 8.22
N ILE A 304 -3.24 -18.47 7.63
CA ILE A 304 -2.26 -18.00 6.65
C ILE A 304 -0.89 -17.74 7.27
N GLN A 305 -0.82 -17.13 8.46
CA GLN A 305 0.44 -16.89 9.15
C GLN A 305 1.20 -18.16 9.48
N LEU A 306 0.51 -19.17 10.01
CA LEU A 306 1.12 -20.47 10.31
C LEU A 306 1.51 -21.21 9.02
N ALA A 307 0.66 -21.18 7.98
CA ALA A 307 1.05 -21.72 6.67
C ALA A 307 2.32 -21.06 6.12
N LEU A 308 2.47 -19.74 6.29
CA LEU A 308 3.65 -19.01 5.88
C LEU A 308 4.90 -19.41 6.69
N GLN A 309 4.76 -19.62 8.00
CA GLN A 309 5.84 -20.16 8.84
C GLN A 309 6.30 -21.53 8.33
N LEU A 310 5.37 -22.44 8.01
CA LEU A 310 5.68 -23.76 7.47
C LEU A 310 6.30 -23.68 6.07
N ALA A 311 5.78 -22.81 5.21
CA ALA A 311 6.28 -22.59 3.85
C ALA A 311 7.74 -22.10 3.87
N TYR A 312 8.03 -21.08 4.68
CA TYR A 312 9.39 -20.55 4.83
C TYR A 312 10.32 -21.60 5.45
N TYR A 313 9.87 -22.30 6.50
CA TYR A 313 10.67 -23.34 7.15
C TYR A 313 11.08 -24.45 6.17
N ARG A 314 10.16 -24.90 5.32
CA ARG A 314 10.44 -25.88 4.27
C ARG A 314 11.37 -25.36 3.19
N LEU A 315 11.16 -24.11 2.75
CA LEU A 315 11.92 -23.53 1.64
C LEU A 315 13.37 -23.22 2.03
N HIS A 316 13.61 -22.74 3.26
CA HIS A 316 14.91 -22.25 3.71
C HIS A 316 15.56 -23.11 4.81
N GLY A 317 14.87 -24.15 5.29
CA GLY A 317 15.39 -25.07 6.31
C GLY A 317 15.58 -24.45 7.70
N ARG A 318 14.99 -23.28 7.96
CA ARG A 318 15.11 -22.55 9.23
C ARG A 318 13.87 -21.70 9.52
N PRO A 319 13.60 -21.36 10.80
CA PRO A 319 12.55 -20.41 11.14
C PRO A 319 12.81 -19.02 10.53
N GLY A 320 11.76 -18.38 10.02
CA GLY A 320 11.81 -17.01 9.50
C GLY A 320 11.21 -16.03 10.49
N CYS A 321 12.01 -15.12 11.06
CA CYS A 321 11.49 -14.06 11.92
C CYS A 321 10.47 -13.22 11.14
N CYS A 322 9.25 -13.16 11.67
CA CYS A 322 8.09 -12.65 10.96
C CYS A 322 7.46 -11.51 11.73
N TYR A 323 7.31 -10.38 11.03
CA TYR A 323 6.52 -9.23 11.44
C TYR A 323 5.14 -9.38 10.83
N GLU A 324 4.10 -9.31 11.64
CA GLU A 324 2.73 -9.11 11.21
C GLU A 324 2.16 -7.81 11.81
N THR A 325 1.39 -7.08 11.01
CA THR A 325 0.69 -5.87 11.47
C THR A 325 -0.53 -6.20 12.33
N ALA A 326 -0.55 -5.75 13.58
CA ALA A 326 -1.76 -5.67 14.39
C ALA A 326 -2.24 -4.22 14.50
N MET A 327 -3.48 -3.94 14.09
CA MET A 327 -4.05 -2.60 14.26
C MET A 327 -4.33 -2.28 15.73
N THR A 328 -4.05 -1.06 16.16
CA THR A 328 -4.29 -0.56 17.54
C THR A 328 -5.35 0.55 17.57
N ARG A 329 -6.25 0.58 16.59
CA ARG A 329 -7.27 1.63 16.42
C ARG A 329 -8.36 1.64 17.50
N TYR A 330 -8.29 0.78 18.52
CA TYR A 330 -9.08 0.94 19.74
C TYR A 330 -8.69 2.19 20.53
N PHE A 331 -7.45 2.67 20.35
CA PHE A 331 -6.90 3.82 21.06
C PHE A 331 -6.88 5.06 20.16
N TYR A 332 -6.91 6.23 20.78
CA TYR A 332 -6.80 7.53 20.10
C TYR A 332 -5.55 7.58 19.23
N HIS A 333 -5.71 7.85 17.94
CA HIS A 333 -4.63 7.87 16.93
C HIS A 333 -3.82 6.57 16.86
N GLY A 334 -4.38 5.45 17.33
CA GLY A 334 -3.75 4.15 17.25
C GLY A 334 -3.49 3.75 15.79
N ARG A 335 -2.25 3.32 15.52
CA ARG A 335 -1.83 2.79 14.22
C ARG A 335 -1.63 1.28 14.31
N THR A 336 -0.41 0.86 14.64
CA THR A 336 0.03 -0.53 14.57
C THR A 336 0.89 -0.96 15.75
N GLU A 337 0.84 -2.24 16.05
CA GLU A 337 1.80 -3.01 16.84
C GLU A 337 2.32 -4.18 15.98
N THR A 338 3.46 -4.75 16.35
CA THR A 338 4.04 -5.95 15.73
C THR A 338 3.55 -7.21 16.43
N VAL A 339 2.99 -8.14 15.67
CA VAL A 339 2.84 -9.54 16.08
C VAL A 339 4.02 -10.32 15.53
N ARG A 340 4.72 -11.05 16.40
CA ARG A 340 5.86 -11.88 16.01
C ARG A 340 5.42 -13.32 15.77
N SER A 341 5.03 -13.65 14.54
CA SER A 341 4.39 -14.94 14.20
C SER A 341 5.33 -16.15 14.30
N CYS A 342 6.65 -15.92 14.33
CA CYS A 342 7.66 -16.97 14.53
C CYS A 342 7.82 -17.32 16.02
N THR A 343 6.86 -18.05 16.59
CA THR A 343 6.89 -18.47 18.00
C THR A 343 7.50 -19.86 18.18
N ALA A 344 7.82 -20.22 19.43
CA ALA A 344 8.28 -21.57 19.76
C ALA A 344 7.25 -22.64 19.37
N GLU A 345 5.96 -22.36 19.57
CA GLU A 345 4.84 -23.24 19.21
C GLU A 345 4.74 -23.42 17.69
N ALA A 346 4.84 -22.33 16.93
CA ALA A 346 4.85 -22.38 15.47
C ALA A 346 6.04 -23.20 14.95
N VAL A 347 7.26 -22.97 15.48
CA VAL A 347 8.45 -23.72 15.08
C VAL A 347 8.35 -25.20 15.46
N SER A 348 7.87 -25.53 16.67
CA SER A 348 7.68 -26.92 17.09
C SER A 348 6.69 -27.66 16.19
N TRP A 349 5.62 -26.98 15.77
CA TRP A 349 4.69 -27.52 14.79
C TRP A 349 5.33 -27.68 13.39
N CYS A 350 6.09 -26.70 12.90
CA CYS A 350 6.79 -26.83 11.62
C CYS A 350 7.75 -28.01 11.61
N GLN A 351 8.49 -28.23 12.70
CA GLN A 351 9.37 -29.39 12.88
C GLN A 351 8.60 -30.71 12.84
N ALA A 352 7.51 -30.82 13.59
CA ALA A 352 6.63 -31.99 13.58
C ALA A 352 6.04 -32.31 12.19
N MET A 353 5.75 -31.28 11.39
CA MET A 353 5.29 -31.44 10.01
C MET A 353 6.37 -31.97 9.05
N GLN A 354 7.66 -31.90 9.43
CA GLN A 354 8.78 -32.41 8.64
C GLN A 354 9.32 -33.75 9.16
N ASP A 355 8.96 -34.14 10.38
CA ASP A 355 9.44 -35.36 11.01
C ASP A 355 8.60 -36.58 10.61
N PRO A 356 9.18 -37.59 9.93
CA PRO A 356 8.45 -38.79 9.52
C PRO A 356 8.02 -39.68 10.69
N SER A 357 8.61 -39.50 11.88
CA SER A 357 8.24 -40.24 13.09
C SER A 357 7.06 -39.64 13.85
N THR A 358 6.71 -38.39 13.57
CA THR A 358 5.59 -37.71 14.23
C THR A 358 4.25 -38.15 13.63
N SER A 359 3.32 -38.59 14.50
CA SER A 359 1.96 -38.99 14.11
C SER A 359 1.11 -37.81 13.61
N LEU A 360 0.07 -38.08 12.82
CA LEU A 360 -0.89 -37.05 12.40
C LEU A 360 -1.57 -36.36 13.59
N LEU A 361 -1.91 -37.11 14.63
CA LEU A 361 -2.53 -36.57 15.84
C LEU A 361 -1.61 -35.57 16.55
N GLU A 362 -0.32 -35.91 16.69
CA GLU A 362 0.65 -35.01 17.31
C GLU A 362 0.90 -33.75 16.47
N ARG A 363 0.98 -33.90 15.14
CA ARG A 363 1.05 -32.74 14.22
C ARG A 363 -0.15 -31.82 14.39
N GLN A 364 -1.35 -32.38 14.47
CA GLN A 364 -2.58 -31.60 14.66
C GLN A 364 -2.58 -30.89 16.01
N GLN A 365 -2.22 -31.58 17.09
CA GLN A 365 -2.17 -30.99 18.44
C GLN A 365 -1.20 -29.80 18.49
N LYS A 366 0.01 -29.95 17.94
CA LYS A 366 1.01 -28.87 17.86
C LYS A 366 0.51 -27.72 16.98
N MET A 367 -0.19 -28.01 15.89
CA MET A 367 -0.82 -26.98 15.06
C MET A 367 -1.80 -26.15 15.87
N LEU A 368 -2.73 -26.80 16.59
CA LEU A 368 -3.75 -26.11 17.40
C LEU A 368 -3.13 -25.26 18.52
N GLN A 369 -2.04 -25.73 19.14
CA GLN A 369 -1.28 -24.93 20.11
C GLN A 369 -0.68 -23.67 19.47
N ALA A 370 -0.12 -23.78 18.26
CA ALA A 370 0.38 -22.63 17.52
C ALA A 370 -0.75 -21.64 17.16
N PHE A 371 -1.94 -22.15 16.81
CA PHE A 371 -3.13 -21.32 16.58
C PHE A 371 -3.54 -20.56 17.84
N GLU A 372 -3.65 -21.23 18.98
CA GLU A 372 -4.01 -20.61 20.25
C GLU A 372 -3.02 -19.50 20.63
N LYS A 373 -1.71 -19.79 20.53
CA LYS A 373 -0.66 -18.82 20.79
C LYS A 373 -0.80 -17.59 19.91
N HIS A 374 -0.91 -17.78 18.60
CA HIS A 374 -0.97 -16.69 17.63
C HIS A 374 -2.23 -15.82 17.84
N ASN A 375 -3.39 -16.46 18.02
CA ASN A 375 -4.65 -15.76 18.30
C ASN A 375 -4.55 -14.90 19.57
N LYS A 376 -3.94 -15.43 20.64
CA LYS A 376 -3.71 -14.68 21.88
C LYS A 376 -2.81 -13.48 21.64
N MET A 377 -1.69 -13.65 20.92
CA MET A 377 -0.77 -12.55 20.62
C MET A 377 -1.43 -11.46 19.80
N MET A 378 -2.17 -11.80 18.74
CA MET A 378 -2.90 -10.82 17.92
C MET A 378 -3.91 -10.03 18.76
N LYS A 379 -4.66 -10.72 19.63
CA LYS A 379 -5.57 -10.05 20.57
C LYS A 379 -4.82 -9.13 21.52
N ASP A 380 -3.73 -9.57 22.13
CA ASP A 380 -2.99 -8.75 23.08
C ASP A 380 -2.35 -7.53 22.39
N CYS A 381 -1.73 -7.71 21.22
CA CYS A 381 -1.10 -6.65 20.45
C CYS A 381 -2.12 -5.58 20.01
N SER A 382 -3.27 -5.99 19.46
CA SER A 382 -4.33 -5.05 19.09
C SER A 382 -4.95 -4.30 20.28
N ASN A 383 -4.86 -4.88 21.49
CA ASN A 383 -5.26 -4.24 22.75
C ASN A 383 -4.10 -3.48 23.45
N GLY A 384 -3.03 -3.14 22.72
CA GLY A 384 -1.93 -2.31 23.24
C GLY A 384 -1.02 -3.03 24.25
N LYS A 385 -1.00 -4.36 24.23
CA LYS A 385 -0.17 -5.21 25.11
C LYS A 385 0.95 -5.94 24.35
N GLY A 386 1.20 -5.55 23.11
CA GLY A 386 2.44 -5.93 22.41
C GLY A 386 3.64 -5.21 23.01
N PHE A 387 4.83 -5.58 22.56
CA PHE A 387 6.06 -5.09 23.18
C PHE A 387 7.01 -4.38 22.21
N ASP A 388 6.89 -4.58 20.89
CA ASP A 388 7.84 -3.99 19.93
C ASP A 388 7.80 -2.46 19.97
N ARG A 389 6.61 -1.83 19.97
CA ARG A 389 6.50 -0.36 20.13
C ARG A 389 6.91 0.12 21.51
N HIS A 390 6.68 -0.69 22.56
CA HIS A 390 7.13 -0.36 23.91
C HIS A 390 8.66 -0.30 23.99
N LEU A 391 9.36 -1.33 23.48
CA LEU A 391 10.81 -1.35 23.45
C LEU A 391 11.39 -0.22 22.58
N LEU A 392 10.75 0.11 21.46
CA LEU A 392 11.13 1.29 20.67
C LEU A 392 11.02 2.58 21.51
N GLY A 393 9.96 2.75 22.29
CA GLY A 393 9.80 3.89 23.20
C GLY A 393 10.97 4.03 24.17
N LEU A 394 11.39 2.92 24.81
CA LEU A 394 12.54 2.93 25.72
C LEU A 394 13.84 3.32 25.02
N LEU A 395 14.08 2.81 23.80
CA LEU A 395 15.25 3.18 23.00
C LEU A 395 15.25 4.66 22.63
N LEU A 396 14.09 5.21 22.25
CA LEU A 396 13.97 6.62 21.88
C LEU A 396 14.19 7.54 23.09
N VAL A 397 13.65 7.19 24.26
CA VAL A 397 13.92 7.94 25.50
C VAL A 397 15.42 7.95 25.82
N ALA A 398 16.11 6.81 25.73
CA ALA A 398 17.56 6.77 25.94
C ALA A 398 18.31 7.69 24.96
N LYS A 399 17.90 7.74 23.70
CA LYS A 399 18.48 8.64 22.69
C LYS A 399 18.20 10.12 22.99
N GLU A 400 16.98 10.46 23.40
CA GLU A 400 16.60 11.84 23.74
C GLU A 400 17.36 12.36 24.97
N GLU A 401 17.66 11.48 25.93
CA GLU A 401 18.48 11.78 27.10
C GLU A 401 20.00 11.74 26.81
N GLY A 402 20.40 11.47 25.56
CA GLY A 402 21.82 11.40 25.17
C GLY A 402 22.60 10.24 25.80
N LEU A 403 21.90 9.21 26.26
CA LEU A 403 22.50 8.00 26.83
C LEU A 403 23.07 7.09 25.71
N PRO A 404 24.07 6.26 26.00
CA PRO A 404 24.46 5.21 25.08
C PRO A 404 23.29 4.26 24.81
N VAL A 405 23.30 3.62 23.63
CA VAL A 405 22.30 2.61 23.29
C VAL A 405 22.36 1.48 24.32
N PRO A 406 21.25 1.14 25.01
CA PRO A 406 21.26 0.06 25.99
C PRO A 406 21.64 -1.29 25.35
N GLU A 407 22.42 -2.11 26.05
CA GLU A 407 22.97 -3.39 25.55
C GLU A 407 21.90 -4.35 25.01
N LEU A 408 20.67 -4.27 25.53
CA LEU A 408 19.51 -5.03 25.03
C LEU A 408 19.26 -4.84 23.53
N PHE A 409 19.50 -3.64 23.00
CA PHE A 409 19.31 -3.33 21.58
C PHE A 409 20.54 -3.64 20.72
N GLU A 410 21.70 -3.86 21.35
CA GLU A 410 22.95 -4.25 20.70
C GLU A 410 23.16 -5.77 20.71
N ASP A 411 22.43 -6.51 21.56
CA ASP A 411 22.40 -7.97 21.58
C ASP A 411 22.10 -8.51 20.17
N PRO A 412 22.95 -9.38 19.60
CA PRO A 412 22.70 -10.03 18.31
C PRO A 412 21.32 -10.72 18.19
N LEU A 413 20.71 -11.13 19.31
CA LEU A 413 19.36 -11.71 19.32
C LEU A 413 18.26 -10.68 19.10
N PHE A 414 18.48 -9.40 19.45
CA PHE A 414 17.52 -8.33 19.16
C PHE A 414 17.29 -8.22 17.66
N SER A 415 18.38 -8.10 16.88
CA SER A 415 18.29 -8.03 15.41
C SER A 415 17.93 -9.37 14.78
N ARG A 416 18.50 -10.49 15.23
CA ARG A 416 18.20 -11.83 14.68
C ARG A 416 16.73 -12.21 14.83
N SER A 417 16.07 -11.75 15.89
CA SER A 417 14.63 -11.92 16.10
C SER A 417 13.76 -10.94 15.30
N GLY A 418 14.37 -10.03 14.54
CA GLY A 418 13.72 -9.06 13.65
C GLY A 418 13.79 -7.60 14.10
N GLY A 419 14.24 -7.32 15.32
CA GLY A 419 14.37 -5.97 15.86
C GLY A 419 15.25 -5.07 14.99
N GLY A 420 14.99 -3.76 15.00
CA GLY A 420 15.73 -2.80 14.17
C GLY A 420 15.43 -2.90 12.67
N GLY A 421 14.31 -3.52 12.29
CA GLY A 421 13.90 -3.66 10.90
C GLY A 421 14.54 -4.85 10.18
N ASN A 422 14.77 -5.95 10.89
CA ASN A 422 15.48 -7.13 10.38
C ASN A 422 14.57 -8.35 10.14
N PHE A 423 13.27 -8.14 9.95
CA PHE A 423 12.32 -9.23 9.69
C PHE A 423 12.45 -9.74 8.26
N VAL A 424 12.80 -11.02 8.10
CA VAL A 424 12.86 -11.68 6.78
C VAL A 424 11.47 -11.96 6.19
N LEU A 425 10.42 -11.91 7.01
CA LEU A 425 9.03 -11.94 6.58
C LEU A 425 8.33 -10.69 7.11
N SER A 426 7.99 -9.76 6.21
CA SER A 426 7.21 -8.55 6.53
C SER A 426 5.79 -8.68 6.00
N THR A 427 4.81 -8.84 6.89
CA THR A 427 3.46 -9.29 6.51
C THR A 427 2.35 -8.38 7.04
N SER A 428 1.21 -8.45 6.36
CA SER A 428 -0.06 -7.89 6.84
C SER A 428 -1.25 -8.51 6.12
N LEU A 429 -2.30 -8.75 6.88
CA LEU A 429 -3.65 -8.86 6.34
C LEU A 429 -4.09 -7.50 5.78
N VAL A 430 -4.56 -7.49 4.54
CA VAL A 430 -5.12 -6.32 3.82
C VAL A 430 -6.66 -6.28 3.91
N GLY A 431 -7.24 -7.22 4.66
CA GLY A 431 -8.65 -7.24 5.04
C GLY A 431 -9.49 -8.23 4.24
N TYR A 432 -10.79 -7.92 4.13
CA TYR A 432 -11.80 -8.81 3.55
C TYR A 432 -12.56 -8.15 2.39
N LEU A 433 -12.06 -7.01 1.88
CA LEU A 433 -12.79 -6.10 0.99
C LEU A 433 -12.38 -6.21 -0.49
N ARG A 434 -11.88 -7.38 -0.92
CA ARG A 434 -11.45 -7.69 -2.30
C ARG A 434 -10.29 -6.84 -2.85
N ILE A 435 -9.67 -5.99 -2.03
CA ILE A 435 -8.51 -5.19 -2.38
C ILE A 435 -7.23 -5.87 -1.88
N GLN A 436 -6.18 -5.86 -2.71
CA GLN A 436 -4.85 -6.37 -2.38
C GLN A 436 -3.83 -5.23 -2.42
N GLY A 437 -2.78 -5.34 -1.60
CA GLY A 437 -1.62 -4.45 -1.60
C GLY A 437 -0.34 -5.22 -1.37
N VAL A 438 0.80 -4.56 -1.59
CA VAL A 438 2.14 -5.10 -1.35
C VAL A 438 3.12 -3.95 -1.13
N VAL A 439 4.17 -4.20 -0.36
CA VAL A 439 5.37 -3.35 -0.30
C VAL A 439 6.61 -4.20 -0.57
N ALA A 440 7.73 -3.55 -0.83
CA ALA A 440 9.02 -4.23 -0.95
C ALA A 440 9.43 -4.89 0.39
N PRO A 441 10.34 -5.89 0.35
CA PRO A 441 10.86 -6.50 1.57
C PRO A 441 11.53 -5.50 2.51
N MET A 442 11.44 -5.76 3.81
CA MET A 442 12.08 -4.94 4.85
C MET A 442 13.62 -5.04 4.84
N VAL A 443 14.14 -6.21 4.45
CA VAL A 443 15.59 -6.49 4.33
C VAL A 443 15.91 -7.11 2.98
N HIS A 444 17.17 -7.03 2.57
CA HIS A 444 17.67 -7.56 1.30
C HIS A 444 17.37 -9.07 1.12
N ASN A 445 17.56 -9.86 2.18
CA ASN A 445 17.29 -11.30 2.19
C ASN A 445 15.90 -11.66 2.74
N GLY A 446 14.93 -10.79 2.54
CA GLY A 446 13.57 -10.94 3.06
C GLY A 446 12.51 -10.97 1.98
N TYR A 447 11.27 -11.11 2.46
CA TYR A 447 10.05 -11.06 1.67
C TYR A 447 9.09 -10.02 2.25
N GLY A 448 8.34 -9.34 1.38
CA GLY A 448 7.05 -8.78 1.75
C GLY A 448 5.96 -9.81 1.42
N PHE A 449 5.08 -10.16 2.37
CA PHE A 449 4.01 -11.14 2.11
C PHE A 449 2.66 -10.62 2.63
N PHE A 450 1.78 -10.26 1.71
CA PHE A 450 0.50 -9.63 2.01
C PHE A 450 -0.64 -10.44 1.45
N TYR A 451 -1.80 -10.37 2.09
CA TYR A 451 -2.94 -11.16 1.66
C TYR A 451 -4.26 -10.52 2.03
N HIS A 452 -5.30 -10.81 1.27
CA HIS A 452 -6.68 -10.54 1.65
C HIS A 452 -7.47 -11.84 1.63
N ILE A 453 -8.54 -11.87 2.42
CA ILE A 453 -9.30 -13.09 2.64
C ILE A 453 -10.71 -12.93 2.08
N ARG A 454 -11.13 -13.86 1.21
CA ARG A 454 -12.52 -13.97 0.77
C ARG A 454 -13.17 -15.22 1.35
N ASP A 455 -14.46 -15.37 1.07
CA ASP A 455 -15.29 -16.47 1.52
C ASP A 455 -14.75 -17.83 1.03
N ASP A 456 -14.37 -17.86 -0.24
CA ASP A 456 -14.05 -19.05 -1.04
C ASP A 456 -12.60 -19.10 -1.54
N ARG A 457 -11.80 -18.07 -1.28
CA ARG A 457 -10.40 -18.00 -1.72
C ARG A 457 -9.52 -17.19 -0.78
N PHE A 458 -8.22 -17.45 -0.81
CA PHE A 458 -7.19 -16.53 -0.31
C PHE A 458 -6.47 -15.89 -1.48
N VAL A 459 -6.12 -14.63 -1.35
CA VAL A 459 -5.34 -13.91 -2.35
C VAL A 459 -4.06 -13.45 -1.69
N VAL A 460 -2.93 -13.71 -2.33
CA VAL A 460 -1.60 -13.39 -1.78
C VAL A 460 -0.82 -12.55 -2.78
N ALA A 461 0.00 -11.63 -2.27
CA ALA A 461 0.99 -10.86 -3.00
C ALA A 461 2.32 -10.92 -2.24
N CYS A 462 3.34 -11.48 -2.88
CA CYS A 462 4.66 -11.70 -2.32
C CYS A 462 5.71 -10.91 -3.11
N SER A 463 6.59 -10.20 -2.41
CA SER A 463 7.71 -9.47 -2.97
C SER A 463 9.04 -10.02 -2.46
N ALA A 464 10.07 -9.98 -3.31
CA ALA A 464 11.45 -10.36 -2.99
C ALA A 464 12.43 -9.52 -3.84
N TRP A 465 13.72 -9.54 -3.50
CA TRP A 465 14.77 -8.91 -4.29
C TRP A 465 15.47 -9.95 -5.17
N LYS A 466 15.52 -9.73 -6.49
CA LYS A 466 16.20 -10.62 -7.46
C LYS A 466 17.69 -10.73 -7.17
N SER A 467 18.30 -9.65 -6.66
CA SER A 467 19.70 -9.62 -6.26
C SER A 467 20.03 -10.47 -5.03
N CYS A 468 19.04 -10.97 -4.30
CA CYS A 468 19.24 -11.93 -3.21
C CYS A 468 19.05 -13.37 -3.73
N PRO A 469 20.11 -14.19 -3.82
CA PRO A 469 20.02 -15.55 -4.36
C PRO A 469 19.17 -16.50 -3.50
N GLU A 470 19.00 -16.19 -2.21
CA GLU A 470 18.24 -17.01 -1.27
C GLU A 470 16.73 -16.86 -1.47
N THR A 471 16.25 -15.67 -1.84
CA THR A 471 14.83 -15.36 -1.89
C THR A 471 14.24 -15.55 -3.28
N ASP A 472 13.04 -16.12 -3.34
CA ASP A 472 12.26 -16.31 -4.56
C ASP A 472 10.77 -16.22 -4.23
N SER A 473 10.11 -15.14 -4.63
CA SER A 473 8.71 -14.86 -4.25
C SER A 473 7.75 -15.89 -4.85
N LYS A 474 8.03 -16.39 -6.06
CA LYS A 474 7.20 -17.41 -6.72
C LYS A 474 7.28 -18.74 -5.97
N LYS A 475 8.48 -19.17 -5.58
CA LYS A 475 8.64 -20.40 -4.79
C LYS A 475 7.96 -20.30 -3.44
N LEU A 476 8.08 -19.18 -2.73
CA LEU A 476 7.41 -19.02 -1.44
C LEU A 476 5.88 -19.09 -1.58
N VAL A 477 5.30 -18.51 -2.63
CA VAL A 477 3.85 -18.63 -2.90
C VAL A 477 3.44 -20.07 -3.26
N GLN A 478 4.25 -20.79 -4.04
CA GLN A 478 3.99 -22.22 -4.28
C GLN A 478 4.02 -23.02 -2.98
N MET A 479 5.01 -22.77 -2.12
CA MET A 479 5.17 -23.47 -0.86
C MET A 479 4.04 -23.21 0.12
N ILE A 480 3.52 -21.97 0.20
CA ILE A 480 2.37 -21.68 1.07
C ILE A 480 1.08 -22.30 0.53
N PHE A 481 0.90 -22.40 -0.80
CA PHE A 481 -0.25 -23.11 -1.36
C PHE A 481 -0.22 -24.61 -1.03
N HIS A 482 0.96 -25.24 -1.05
CA HIS A 482 1.11 -26.61 -0.53
C HIS A 482 0.84 -26.69 0.98
N ALA A 483 1.35 -25.74 1.77
CA ALA A 483 1.10 -25.69 3.21
C ALA A 483 -0.40 -25.56 3.53
N PHE A 484 -1.16 -24.78 2.76
CA PHE A 484 -2.62 -24.67 2.91
C PHE A 484 -3.31 -26.04 2.74
N HIS A 485 -2.95 -26.80 1.71
CA HIS A 485 -3.51 -28.13 1.49
C HIS A 485 -3.14 -29.10 2.62
N ASP A 486 -1.86 -29.13 3.02
CA ASP A 486 -1.39 -30.01 4.09
C ASP A 486 -2.09 -29.73 5.43
N MET A 487 -2.28 -28.46 5.78
CA MET A 487 -2.96 -28.06 7.01
C MET A 487 -4.44 -28.45 7.01
N LEU A 488 -5.14 -28.32 5.87
CA LEU A 488 -6.54 -28.76 5.77
C LEU A 488 -6.66 -30.29 5.77
N GLN A 489 -5.77 -30.99 5.06
CA GLN A 489 -5.73 -32.45 5.08
C GLN A 489 -5.49 -32.99 6.49
N LEU A 490 -4.64 -32.31 7.27
CA LEU A 490 -4.35 -32.67 8.66
C LEU A 490 -5.60 -32.60 9.55
N MET A 491 -6.51 -31.64 9.31
CA MET A 491 -7.80 -31.57 10.00
C MET A 491 -8.75 -32.68 9.56
N ASN A 492 -8.89 -32.90 8.25
CA ASN A 492 -9.82 -33.92 7.72
C ASN A 492 -9.44 -35.35 8.13
N THR A 493 -8.14 -35.67 8.17
CA THR A 493 -7.66 -37.05 8.38
C THR A 493 -7.61 -37.45 9.85
N ALA A 494 -7.48 -36.48 10.77
CA ALA A 494 -7.42 -36.76 12.21
C ALA A 494 -8.79 -36.99 12.87
N HIS A 495 -9.89 -36.77 12.12
CA HIS A 495 -11.25 -37.12 12.53
C HIS A 495 -11.64 -38.57 12.18
N LEU A 496 -10.76 -39.30 11.50
CA LEU A 496 -10.83 -40.74 11.24
C LEU A 496 -9.87 -41.47 12.17
#